data_AF-A0A2W3Z3Z0-F1
#
_entry.id   AF-A0A2W3Z3Z0-F1
#
_cell.length_a   1.000
_cell.length_b   1.000
_cell.length_c   1.000
_cell.angle_alpha   90.00
_cell.angle_beta   90.00
_cell.angle_gamma   90.00
#
_symmetry.space_group_name_H-M   'P 1'
#
loop_
_entity.id
_entity.type
_entity.pdbx_description
1 polymer ?
#
loop_
_entity_poly.entity_id
_entity_poly.type
_entity_poly.pdbx_seq_one_letter_code
_entity_poly.pdbx_strand_id
1 'polypeptide(L)'
;MEVLEQTLDSREVAKMVGRNHKEVLRDVRNLIDQMTSAKSQPVNISNYFIESSYKDSKGEYRPCFQTTKKGCELYSSRMTGVKGTHFAIAYIERFNDMETQIKQHAEIPTSKRELALLALSANEETNQRVDEVANRVTEIEENTKIDASDYGYIGRRVNQRVKEIARGYNANSKDQLAMLYKDINTGVKQITGVSTRSQLRQKDFDKVNEYINNWQPSTATITIINDLRDSA
;
A
#
# COMPACT_ATOMS: atom_id res chain seq x y z
N MET A 1 7.82 14.38 -18.53
CA MET A 1 8.58 13.36 -19.30
C MET A 1 9.96 13.92 -19.51
N GLU A 2 10.93 13.52 -18.69
CA GLU A 2 12.33 13.79 -18.97
C GLU A 2 12.73 12.90 -20.15
N VAL A 3 13.16 13.52 -21.24
CA VAL A 3 13.86 12.79 -22.30
C VAL A 3 15.18 12.37 -21.68
N LEU A 4 15.34 11.08 -21.39
CA LEU A 4 16.63 10.51 -20.99
C LEU A 4 17.61 10.73 -22.14
N GLU A 5 18.40 11.80 -22.07
CA GLU A 5 19.41 12.10 -23.07
C GLU A 5 20.51 11.04 -23.03
N GLN A 6 20.44 10.09 -23.98
CA GLN A 6 21.50 9.13 -24.21
C GLN A 6 22.74 9.90 -24.69
N THR A 7 23.76 9.98 -23.84
CA THR A 7 25.01 10.66 -24.12
C THR A 7 26.19 9.73 -23.81
N LEU A 8 27.28 9.89 -24.56
CA LEU A 8 28.54 9.18 -24.34
C LEU A 8 29.54 10.09 -23.65
N ASP A 9 30.15 9.60 -22.57
CA ASP A 9 31.24 10.30 -21.92
C ASP A 9 32.43 10.41 -22.89
N SER A 10 33.09 11.57 -22.96
CA SER A 10 34.21 11.78 -23.86
C SER A 10 35.40 10.84 -23.60
N ARG A 11 35.48 10.21 -22.42
CA ARG A 11 36.42 9.11 -22.12
C ARG A 11 36.04 7.81 -22.81
N GLU A 12 34.74 7.54 -22.96
CA GLU A 12 34.23 6.40 -23.72
C GLU A 12 34.48 6.62 -25.22
N VAL A 13 34.19 7.82 -25.72
CA VAL A 13 34.54 8.23 -27.09
C VAL A 13 36.04 8.04 -27.34
N ALA A 14 36.90 8.45 -26.41
CA ALA A 14 38.36 8.27 -26.50
C ALA A 14 38.79 6.81 -26.65
N LYS A 15 38.12 5.89 -25.94
CA LYS A 15 38.34 4.44 -26.08
C LYS A 15 37.91 3.94 -27.46
N MET A 16 36.73 4.35 -27.94
CA MET A 16 36.21 3.94 -29.25
C MET A 16 37.11 4.35 -30.41
N VAL A 17 37.72 5.55 -30.33
CA VAL A 17 38.62 6.06 -31.38
C VAL A 17 40.08 5.64 -31.19
N GLY A 18 40.41 5.00 -30.05
CA GLY A 18 41.78 4.60 -29.72
C GLY A 18 42.75 5.76 -29.53
N ARG A 19 42.29 6.88 -28.94
CA ARG A 19 43.10 8.09 -28.70
C ARG A 19 43.08 8.50 -27.24
N ASN A 20 44.07 9.29 -26.83
CA ASN A 20 44.12 9.83 -25.48
C ASN A 20 42.95 10.79 -25.23
N HIS A 21 42.34 10.73 -24.04
CA HIS A 21 41.21 11.59 -23.66
C HIS A 21 41.53 13.08 -23.83
N LYS A 22 42.77 13.49 -23.50
CA LYS A 22 43.25 14.87 -23.71
C LYS A 22 43.14 15.34 -25.16
N GLU A 23 43.39 14.46 -26.12
CA GLU A 23 43.27 14.79 -27.55
C GLU A 23 41.81 14.93 -27.97
N VAL A 24 40.94 14.04 -27.49
CA VAL A 24 39.49 14.13 -27.74
C VAL A 24 38.93 15.42 -27.17
N LEU A 25 39.29 15.80 -25.94
CA LEU A 25 38.87 17.07 -25.33
C LEU A 25 39.31 18.29 -26.16
N ARG A 26 40.53 18.26 -26.69
CA ARG A 26 41.03 19.34 -27.56
C ARG A 26 40.21 19.40 -28.86
N ASP A 27 39.94 18.27 -29.47
CA ASP A 27 39.20 18.19 -30.72
C ASP A 27 37.74 18.63 -30.55
N VAL A 28 37.09 18.26 -29.43
CA VAL A 28 35.74 18.72 -29.07
C VAL A 28 35.72 20.24 -28.86
N ARG A 29 36.68 20.81 -28.12
CA ARG A 29 36.77 22.28 -27.95
C ARG A 29 36.95 23.00 -29.29
N ASN A 30 37.82 22.48 -30.15
CA ASN A 30 38.02 23.04 -31.49
C ASN A 30 36.73 22.98 -32.34
N LEU A 31 35.93 21.92 -32.21
CA LEU A 31 34.63 21.83 -32.88
C LEU A 31 33.65 22.88 -32.34
N ILE A 32 33.59 23.05 -31.02
CA ILE A 32 32.76 24.08 -30.38
C ILE A 32 33.17 25.48 -30.85
N ASP A 33 34.47 25.77 -30.93
CA ASP A 33 34.99 27.05 -31.43
C ASP A 33 34.60 27.29 -32.90
N GLN A 34 34.68 26.25 -33.74
CA GLN A 34 34.27 26.31 -35.15
C GLN A 34 32.77 26.55 -35.31
N MET A 35 31.94 25.88 -34.49
CA MET A 35 30.48 26.06 -34.47
C MET A 35 30.10 27.48 -34.03
N THR A 36 30.83 28.05 -33.07
CA THR A 36 30.56 29.37 -32.51
C THR A 36 31.07 30.50 -33.44
N SER A 37 32.11 30.23 -34.22
CA SER A 37 32.70 31.20 -35.16
C SER A 37 31.90 31.36 -36.46
N ALA A 38 31.04 30.40 -36.80
CA ALA A 38 30.21 30.42 -38.00
C ALA A 38 29.03 31.40 -37.83
N LYS A 39 29.16 32.62 -38.36
CA LYS A 39 28.19 33.72 -38.24
C LYS A 39 26.80 33.48 -38.87
N SER A 40 26.52 32.31 -39.45
CA SER A 40 25.38 32.08 -40.34
C SER A 40 24.14 31.50 -39.67
N GLN A 41 24.25 30.90 -38.47
CA GLN A 41 23.12 30.35 -37.69
C GLN A 41 23.51 30.28 -36.21
N PRO A 42 22.63 30.64 -35.25
CA PRO A 42 22.87 30.34 -33.84
C PRO A 42 22.81 28.82 -33.61
N VAL A 43 23.95 28.21 -33.27
CA VAL A 43 24.04 26.78 -32.98
C VAL A 43 23.98 26.56 -31.47
N ASN A 44 23.01 25.77 -31.01
CA ASN A 44 22.97 25.34 -29.62
C ASN A 44 23.99 24.20 -29.40
N ILE A 45 25.08 24.51 -28.69
CA ILE A 45 26.20 23.60 -28.43
C ILE A 45 25.74 22.39 -27.61
N SER A 46 24.81 22.58 -26.66
CA SER A 46 24.30 21.51 -25.78
C SER A 46 23.61 20.37 -26.54
N ASN A 47 23.14 20.62 -27.77
CA ASN A 47 22.60 19.56 -28.63
C ASN A 47 23.67 18.57 -29.12
N TYR A 48 24.96 18.89 -28.95
CA TYR A 48 26.10 18.11 -29.44
C TYR A 48 27.03 17.71 -28.28
N PHE A 49 27.46 18.69 -27.48
CA PHE A 49 28.43 18.52 -26.42
C PHE A 49 27.96 19.27 -25.17
N ILE A 50 27.89 18.56 -24.05
CA ILE A 50 27.50 19.10 -22.75
C ILE A 50 28.72 19.03 -21.84
N GLU A 51 29.13 20.15 -21.26
CA GLU A 51 30.24 20.18 -20.31
C GLU A 51 29.92 19.34 -19.07
N SER A 52 30.88 18.54 -18.64
CA SER A 52 30.74 17.69 -17.47
C SER A 52 32.08 17.51 -16.77
N SER A 53 32.07 16.80 -15.65
CA SER A 53 33.29 16.45 -14.94
C SER A 53 33.21 15.03 -14.40
N TYR A 54 34.36 14.41 -14.21
CA TYR A 54 34.47 13.10 -13.61
C TYR A 54 35.53 13.11 -12.51
N LYS A 55 35.38 12.20 -11.56
CA LYS A 55 36.37 11.96 -10.51
C LYS A 55 37.41 10.96 -11.03
N ASP A 56 38.68 11.33 -11.01
CA ASP A 56 39.77 10.44 -11.40
C ASP A 56 40.13 9.43 -10.30
N SER A 57 41.07 8.52 -10.59
CA SER A 57 41.51 7.49 -9.64
C SER A 57 42.22 8.05 -8.39
N LYS A 58 42.63 9.33 -8.43
CA LYS A 58 43.22 10.06 -7.30
C LYS A 58 42.19 10.87 -6.53
N GLY A 59 40.93 10.86 -6.98
CA GLY A 59 39.83 11.58 -6.37
C GLY A 59 39.69 13.04 -6.82
N GLU A 60 40.47 13.49 -7.81
CA GLU A 60 40.42 14.85 -8.33
C GLU A 60 39.37 14.97 -9.44
N TYR A 61 38.69 16.12 -9.50
CA TYR A 61 37.75 16.41 -10.58
C TYR A 61 38.48 16.82 -11.85
N ARG A 62 38.16 16.14 -12.95
CA ARG A 62 38.71 16.40 -14.28
C ARG A 62 37.58 16.73 -15.26
N PRO A 63 37.78 17.67 -16.19
CA PRO A 63 36.76 18.03 -17.17
C PRO A 63 36.54 16.88 -18.16
N CYS A 64 35.27 16.64 -18.49
CA CYS A 64 34.85 15.81 -19.62
C CYS A 64 33.68 16.46 -20.36
N PHE A 65 33.17 15.77 -21.38
CA PHE A 65 31.99 16.18 -22.11
C PHE A 65 31.06 14.97 -22.20
N GLN A 66 29.77 15.21 -22.06
CA GLN A 66 28.73 14.27 -22.50
C GLN A 66 28.41 14.57 -23.96
N THR A 67 28.58 13.57 -24.80
CA THR A 67 28.49 13.69 -26.26
C THR A 67 27.20 13.04 -26.73
N THR A 68 26.30 13.81 -27.35
CA THR A 68 25.07 13.27 -27.92
C THR A 68 25.39 12.45 -29.19
N LYS A 69 24.40 11.71 -29.71
CA LYS A 69 24.53 11.03 -31.02
C LYS A 69 24.95 12.00 -32.13
N LYS A 70 24.36 13.20 -32.17
CA LYS A 70 24.73 14.29 -33.10
C LYS A 70 26.16 14.78 -32.87
N GLY A 71 26.60 14.85 -31.60
CA GLY A 71 27.97 15.16 -31.25
C GLY A 71 28.96 14.12 -31.77
N CYS A 72 28.63 12.83 -31.69
CA CYS A 72 29.46 11.75 -32.26
C CYS A 72 29.49 11.80 -33.79
N GLU A 73 28.36 12.04 -34.45
CA GLU A 73 28.29 12.27 -35.89
C GLU A 73 29.20 13.42 -36.31
N LEU A 74 29.11 14.56 -35.62
CA LEU A 74 29.96 15.72 -35.91
C LEU A 74 31.44 15.41 -35.63
N TYR A 75 31.76 14.74 -34.53
CA TYR A 75 33.12 14.35 -34.20
C TYR A 75 33.73 13.40 -35.24
N SER A 76 32.92 12.51 -35.82
CA SER A 76 33.36 11.56 -36.84
C SER A 76 33.95 12.25 -38.09
N SER A 77 33.49 13.48 -38.40
CA SER A 77 34.06 14.29 -39.50
C SER A 77 35.54 14.65 -39.31
N ARG A 78 36.07 14.57 -38.08
CA ARG A 78 37.49 14.81 -37.76
C ARG A 78 38.37 13.60 -38.05
N MET A 79 37.75 12.46 -38.40
CA MET A 79 38.41 11.21 -38.67
C MET A 79 38.21 10.86 -40.14
N THR A 80 39.25 10.39 -40.81
CA THR A 80 39.18 9.99 -42.22
C THR A 80 39.54 8.51 -42.40
N GLY A 81 39.02 7.93 -43.48
CA GLY A 81 39.27 6.54 -43.84
C GLY A 81 38.76 5.53 -42.81
N VAL A 82 39.48 4.42 -42.67
CA VAL A 82 39.07 3.24 -41.89
C VAL A 82 38.74 3.58 -40.43
N LYS A 83 39.46 4.53 -39.81
CA LYS A 83 39.24 4.91 -38.41
C LYS A 83 37.91 5.65 -38.20
N GLY A 84 37.52 6.50 -39.14
CA GLY A 84 36.24 7.21 -39.09
C GLY A 84 35.06 6.25 -39.23
N THR A 85 35.17 5.28 -40.15
CA THR A 85 34.16 4.23 -40.33
C THR A 85 34.01 3.35 -39.09
N HIS A 86 35.12 2.93 -38.47
CA HIS A 86 35.07 2.13 -37.23
C HIS A 86 34.42 2.89 -36.08
N PHE A 87 34.76 4.17 -35.92
CA PHE A 87 34.11 4.99 -34.89
C PHE A 87 32.62 5.15 -35.15
N ALA A 88 32.21 5.35 -36.41
CA ALA A 88 30.81 5.43 -36.80
C ALA A 88 30.02 4.17 -36.41
N ILE A 89 30.55 2.99 -36.74
CA ILE A 89 29.96 1.71 -36.34
C ILE A 89 29.87 1.63 -34.82
N ALA A 90 30.96 1.92 -34.11
CA ALA A 90 31.05 1.79 -32.66
C ALA A 90 30.02 2.65 -31.90
N TYR A 91 29.85 3.93 -32.27
CA TYR A 91 28.86 4.75 -31.59
C TYR A 91 27.42 4.37 -32.02
N ILE A 92 27.17 3.97 -33.27
CA ILE A 92 25.84 3.53 -33.72
C ILE A 92 25.39 2.31 -32.91
N GLU A 93 26.24 1.29 -32.82
CA GLU A 93 25.97 0.09 -32.02
C GLU A 93 25.74 0.46 -30.55
N ARG A 94 26.59 1.33 -29.99
CA ARG A 94 26.46 1.75 -28.60
C ARG A 94 25.12 2.46 -28.31
N PHE A 95 24.68 3.35 -29.19
CA PHE A 95 23.38 4.03 -29.03
C PHE A 95 22.20 3.06 -29.23
N ASN A 96 22.30 2.11 -30.16
CA ASN A 96 21.28 1.08 -30.34
C ASN A 96 21.16 0.17 -29.11
N ASP A 97 22.29 -0.18 -28.49
CA ASP A 97 22.32 -0.94 -27.23
C ASP A 97 21.66 -0.15 -26.10
N MET A 98 21.96 1.14 -25.98
CA MET A 98 21.32 2.03 -25.00
C MET A 98 19.80 2.12 -25.22
N GLU A 99 19.33 2.26 -26.46
CA GLU A 99 17.90 2.23 -26.78
C GLU A 99 17.24 0.89 -26.42
N THR A 100 17.93 -0.22 -26.66
CA THR A 100 17.42 -1.56 -26.34
C THR A 100 17.32 -1.78 -24.84
N GLN A 101 18.33 -1.37 -24.07
CA GLN A 101 18.32 -1.46 -22.61
C GLN A 101 17.19 -0.61 -21.99
N ILE A 102 16.94 0.59 -22.53
CA ILE A 102 15.83 1.44 -22.09
C ILE A 102 14.49 0.77 -22.40
N LYS A 103 14.32 0.20 -23.60
CA LYS A 103 13.08 -0.53 -23.96
C LYS A 103 12.86 -1.77 -23.09
N GLN A 104 13.92 -2.41 -22.62
CA GLN A 104 13.83 -3.57 -21.73
C GLN A 104 13.57 -3.18 -20.26
N HIS A 105 14.07 -2.02 -19.80
CA HIS A 105 13.83 -1.53 -18.43
C HIS A 105 12.56 -0.69 -18.29
N ALA A 106 12.01 -0.16 -19.39
CA ALA A 106 10.69 0.44 -19.40
C ALA A 106 9.64 -0.68 -19.44
N GLU A 107 9.37 -1.28 -18.28
CA GLU A 107 8.16 -2.08 -18.01
C GLU A 107 6.90 -1.19 -18.04
N ILE A 108 6.77 -0.34 -19.06
CA ILE A 108 5.51 0.33 -19.36
C ILE A 108 4.87 -0.53 -20.42
N PRO A 109 3.80 -1.27 -20.09
CA PRO A 109 3.11 -2.07 -21.08
C PRO A 109 2.63 -1.15 -22.21
N THR A 110 3.19 -1.35 -23.39
CA THR A 110 2.91 -0.51 -24.57
C THR A 110 1.66 -0.96 -25.30
N SER A 111 1.18 -2.17 -24.99
CA SER A 111 -0.06 -2.73 -25.49
C SER A 111 -1.26 -2.26 -24.66
N LYS A 112 -2.33 -1.83 -25.35
CA LYS A 112 -3.63 -1.50 -24.72
C LYS A 112 -4.16 -2.65 -23.85
N ARG A 113 -3.87 -3.90 -24.22
CA ARG A 113 -4.29 -5.09 -23.48
C ARG A 113 -3.54 -5.22 -22.15
N GLU A 114 -2.24 -4.99 -22.15
CA GLU A 114 -1.42 -5.12 -20.94
C GLU A 114 -1.68 -3.95 -19.98
N LEU A 115 -1.91 -2.74 -20.50
CA LEU A 115 -2.40 -1.60 -19.71
C LEU A 115 -3.74 -1.91 -19.02
N ALA A 116 -4.66 -2.55 -19.74
CA ALA A 116 -5.94 -2.96 -19.16
C ALA A 116 -5.76 -4.03 -18.07
N LEU A 117 -4.89 -5.03 -18.29
CA LEU A 117 -4.56 -6.06 -17.30
C LEU A 117 -3.91 -5.47 -16.03
N LEU A 118 -2.97 -4.53 -16.18
CA LEU A 118 -2.33 -3.84 -15.06
C LEU A 118 -3.33 -3.00 -14.25
N ALA A 119 -4.24 -2.31 -14.93
CA ALA A 119 -5.31 -1.56 -14.27
C ALA A 119 -6.27 -2.50 -13.53
N LEU A 120 -6.58 -3.66 -14.10
CA LEU A 120 -7.40 -4.70 -13.46
C LEU A 120 -6.73 -5.26 -12.21
N SER A 121 -5.44 -5.62 -12.27
CA SER A 121 -4.71 -6.17 -11.12
C SER A 121 -4.60 -5.15 -9.97
N ALA A 122 -4.36 -3.87 -10.29
CA ALA A 122 -4.34 -2.81 -9.29
C ALA A 122 -5.72 -2.61 -8.63
N ASN A 123 -6.81 -2.79 -9.38
CA ASN A 123 -8.17 -2.75 -8.83
C ASN A 123 -8.49 -3.98 -7.99
N GLU A 124 -8.05 -5.18 -8.37
CA GLU A 124 -8.24 -6.40 -7.56
C GLU A 124 -7.54 -6.30 -6.20
N GLU A 125 -6.28 -5.85 -6.17
CA GLU A 125 -5.55 -5.65 -4.91
C GLU A 125 -6.24 -4.60 -4.02
N THR A 126 -6.79 -3.55 -4.63
CA THR A 126 -7.57 -2.53 -3.90
C THR A 126 -8.88 -3.10 -3.35
N ASN A 127 -9.59 -3.91 -4.14
CA ASN A 127 -10.83 -4.55 -3.69
C ASN A 127 -10.60 -5.54 -2.54
N GLN A 128 -9.54 -6.35 -2.60
CA GLN A 128 -9.18 -7.25 -1.50
C GLN A 128 -8.93 -6.48 -0.19
N ARG A 129 -8.22 -5.34 -0.27
CA ARG A 129 -7.99 -4.47 0.90
C ARG A 129 -9.28 -3.83 1.42
N VAL A 130 -10.21 -3.48 0.54
CA VAL A 130 -11.53 -2.95 0.94
C VAL A 130 -12.34 -4.04 1.64
N ASP A 131 -12.33 -5.27 1.15
CA ASP A 131 -13.03 -6.41 1.77
C ASP A 131 -12.45 -6.74 3.15
N GLU A 132 -11.12 -6.74 3.30
CA GLU A 132 -10.47 -6.91 4.61
C GLU A 132 -10.83 -5.80 5.60
N VAL A 133 -10.86 -4.54 5.13
CA VAL A 133 -11.27 -3.41 5.97
C VAL A 133 -12.73 -3.52 6.37
N ALA A 134 -13.63 -3.90 5.45
CA ALA A 134 -15.04 -4.09 5.75
C ALA A 134 -15.25 -5.16 6.83
N ASN A 135 -14.58 -6.32 6.70
CA ASN A 135 -14.65 -7.39 7.70
C ASN A 135 -14.16 -6.92 9.08
N ARG A 136 -13.06 -6.15 9.13
CA ARG A 136 -12.54 -5.59 10.39
C ARG A 136 -13.50 -4.58 11.01
N VAL A 137 -14.17 -3.76 10.20
CA VAL A 137 -15.17 -2.81 10.69
C VAL A 137 -16.34 -3.56 11.32
N THR A 138 -16.88 -4.58 10.63
CA THR A 138 -17.96 -5.41 11.18
C THR A 138 -17.55 -6.10 12.47
N GLU A 139 -16.35 -6.67 12.55
CA GLU A 139 -15.84 -7.31 13.77
C GLU A 139 -15.71 -6.31 14.93
N ILE A 140 -15.27 -5.08 14.66
CA ILE A 140 -15.17 -4.02 15.66
C ILE A 140 -16.56 -3.64 16.15
N GLU A 141 -17.50 -3.39 15.24
CA GLU A 141 -18.89 -3.03 15.55
C GLU A 141 -19.55 -4.09 16.44
N GLU A 142 -19.44 -5.36 16.07
CA GLU A 142 -19.99 -6.49 16.80
C GLU A 142 -19.36 -6.71 18.18
N ASN A 143 -18.05 -6.43 18.31
CA ASN A 143 -17.32 -6.57 19.57
C ASN A 143 -17.31 -5.28 20.42
N THR A 144 -17.97 -4.21 20.01
CA THR A 144 -18.18 -3.05 20.87
C THR A 144 -19.04 -3.44 22.08
N LYS A 145 -18.85 -2.73 23.21
CA LYS A 145 -19.71 -2.92 24.38
C LYS A 145 -21.07 -2.32 24.09
N ILE A 146 -22.13 -2.94 24.60
CA ILE A 146 -23.47 -2.37 24.55
C ILE A 146 -23.49 -0.96 25.16
N ASP A 147 -24.31 -0.09 24.60
CA ASP A 147 -24.46 1.27 25.12
C ASP A 147 -25.34 1.31 26.39
N ALA A 148 -25.48 2.51 26.97
CA ALA A 148 -26.26 2.71 28.19
C ALA A 148 -27.78 2.44 28.01
N SER A 149 -28.31 2.67 26.80
CA SER A 149 -29.71 2.40 26.45
C SER A 149 -29.98 0.90 26.39
N ASP A 150 -29.14 0.16 25.67
CA ASP A 150 -29.23 -1.29 25.51
C ASP A 150 -29.05 -2.02 26.85
N TYR A 151 -28.09 -1.55 27.66
CA TYR A 151 -27.92 -2.02 29.04
C TYR A 151 -29.20 -1.83 29.87
N GLY A 152 -29.80 -0.64 29.79
CA GLY A 152 -31.04 -0.31 30.49
C GLY A 152 -32.24 -1.12 29.99
N TYR A 153 -32.28 -1.44 28.69
CA TYR A 153 -33.31 -2.29 28.09
C TYR A 153 -33.25 -3.72 28.64
N ILE A 154 -32.07 -4.37 28.62
CA ILE A 154 -31.89 -5.73 29.16
C ILE A 154 -32.29 -5.78 30.63
N GLY A 155 -31.87 -4.80 31.43
CA GLY A 155 -32.25 -4.74 32.85
C GLY A 155 -33.77 -4.68 33.06
N ARG A 156 -34.47 -3.85 32.28
CA ARG A 156 -35.93 -3.76 32.32
C ARG A 156 -36.61 -5.07 31.89
N ARG A 157 -36.13 -5.72 30.82
CA ARG A 157 -36.66 -6.99 30.34
C ARG A 157 -36.48 -8.13 31.33
N VAL A 158 -35.31 -8.24 31.96
CA VAL A 158 -35.07 -9.21 33.05
C VAL A 158 -36.08 -9.01 34.18
N ASN A 159 -36.24 -7.77 34.65
CA ASN A 159 -37.18 -7.47 35.73
C ASN A 159 -38.64 -7.80 35.35
N GLN A 160 -39.03 -7.51 34.11
CA GLN A 160 -40.36 -7.84 33.61
C GLN A 160 -40.58 -9.34 33.59
N ARG A 161 -39.66 -10.10 32.99
CA ARG A 161 -39.77 -11.56 32.87
C ARG A 161 -39.81 -12.24 34.24
N VAL A 162 -38.93 -11.85 35.16
CA VAL A 162 -38.90 -12.39 36.52
C VAL A 162 -40.24 -12.16 37.23
N LYS A 163 -40.85 -10.97 37.08
CA LYS A 163 -42.17 -10.69 37.67
C LYS A 163 -43.30 -11.50 37.05
N GLU A 164 -43.26 -11.73 35.73
CA GLU A 164 -44.23 -12.58 35.04
C GLU A 164 -44.19 -14.02 35.58
N ILE A 165 -42.99 -14.59 35.69
CA ILE A 165 -42.78 -15.93 36.24
C ILE A 165 -43.15 -15.99 37.73
N ALA A 166 -42.72 -15.01 38.52
CA ALA A 166 -43.00 -14.97 39.95
C ALA A 166 -44.51 -15.01 40.25
N ARG A 167 -45.32 -14.31 39.45
CA ARG A 167 -46.79 -14.37 39.54
C ARG A 167 -47.32 -15.77 39.24
N GLY A 168 -46.77 -16.46 38.25
CA GLY A 168 -47.18 -17.83 37.89
C GLY A 168 -46.92 -18.86 39.00
N TYR A 169 -45.85 -18.67 39.77
CA TYR A 169 -45.47 -19.57 40.88
C TYR A 169 -45.87 -19.06 42.28
N ASN A 170 -46.60 -17.94 42.37
CA ASN A 170 -46.91 -17.26 43.63
C ASN A 170 -45.66 -16.95 44.49
N ALA A 171 -44.53 -16.65 43.84
CA ALA A 171 -43.25 -16.33 44.46
C ALA A 171 -43.20 -14.83 44.81
N ASN A 172 -43.65 -14.47 46.00
CA ASN A 172 -43.85 -13.07 46.40
C ASN A 172 -42.80 -12.57 47.41
N SER A 173 -42.02 -13.45 48.02
CA SER A 173 -41.02 -13.04 49.00
C SER A 173 -39.76 -12.46 48.35
N LYS A 174 -39.05 -11.61 49.10
CA LYS A 174 -37.78 -11.02 48.66
C LYS A 174 -36.74 -12.10 48.31
N ASP A 175 -36.70 -13.17 49.09
CA ASP A 175 -35.72 -14.25 48.92
C ASP A 175 -36.05 -15.11 47.70
N GLN A 176 -37.33 -15.42 47.46
CA GLN A 176 -37.77 -16.12 46.26
C GLN A 176 -37.46 -15.32 44.98
N LEU A 177 -37.71 -14.02 44.99
CA LEU A 177 -37.36 -13.14 43.86
C LEU A 177 -35.85 -13.09 43.64
N ALA A 178 -35.05 -13.02 44.71
CA ALA A 178 -33.59 -13.04 44.61
C ALA A 178 -33.08 -14.32 43.95
N MET A 179 -33.71 -15.47 44.21
CA MET A 179 -33.38 -16.73 43.54
C MET A 179 -33.68 -16.71 42.04
N LEU A 180 -34.86 -16.21 41.65
CA LEU A 180 -35.22 -16.06 40.23
C LEU A 180 -34.25 -15.12 39.50
N TYR A 181 -33.88 -13.99 40.11
CA TYR A 181 -32.87 -13.10 39.55
C TYR A 181 -31.50 -13.77 39.44
N LYS A 182 -31.09 -14.56 40.43
CA LYS A 182 -29.81 -15.28 40.38
C LYS A 182 -29.80 -16.31 39.24
N ASP A 183 -30.88 -17.06 39.07
CA ASP A 183 -31.02 -18.10 38.04
C ASP A 183 -30.93 -17.50 36.62
N ILE A 184 -31.75 -16.49 36.30
CA ILE A 184 -31.74 -15.86 34.97
C ILE A 184 -30.38 -15.22 34.65
N ASN A 185 -29.76 -14.50 35.59
CA ASN A 185 -28.46 -13.86 35.37
C ASN A 185 -27.33 -14.89 35.26
N THR A 186 -27.44 -16.05 35.92
CA THR A 186 -26.48 -17.15 35.76
C THR A 186 -26.54 -17.71 34.34
N GLY A 187 -27.73 -17.91 33.79
CA GLY A 187 -27.86 -18.37 32.40
C GLY A 187 -27.38 -17.33 31.38
N VAL A 188 -27.63 -16.03 31.59
CA VAL A 188 -27.03 -14.96 30.75
C VAL A 188 -25.50 -15.04 30.77
N LYS A 189 -24.89 -15.27 31.94
CA LYS A 189 -23.44 -15.46 32.07
C LYS A 189 -22.96 -16.74 31.37
N GLN A 190 -23.71 -17.83 31.41
CA GLN A 190 -23.35 -19.07 30.69
C GLN A 190 -23.39 -18.88 29.17
N ILE A 191 -24.34 -18.08 28.67
CA ILE A 191 -24.54 -17.85 27.25
C ILE A 191 -23.48 -16.93 26.64
N THR A 192 -23.05 -15.93 27.41
CA THR A 192 -22.15 -14.86 26.93
C THR A 192 -20.73 -14.95 27.49
N GLY A 193 -20.52 -15.73 28.55
CA GLY A 193 -19.26 -15.76 29.32
C GLY A 193 -19.02 -14.51 30.17
N VAL A 194 -19.89 -13.49 30.08
CA VAL A 194 -19.71 -12.20 30.72
C VAL A 194 -20.55 -12.11 31.99
N SER A 195 -19.91 -11.73 33.11
CA SER A 195 -20.62 -11.61 34.40
C SER A 195 -21.31 -10.26 34.57
N THR A 196 -20.76 -9.20 33.96
CA THR A 196 -21.25 -7.83 34.13
C THR A 196 -21.99 -7.40 32.88
N ARG A 197 -23.28 -7.07 33.00
CA ARG A 197 -24.12 -6.67 31.85
C ARG A 197 -23.56 -5.50 31.05
N SER A 198 -22.88 -4.53 31.68
CA SER A 198 -22.22 -3.41 30.98
C SER A 198 -20.98 -3.82 30.16
N GLN A 199 -20.54 -5.07 30.26
CA GLN A 199 -19.45 -5.64 29.46
C GLN A 199 -19.95 -6.55 28.33
N LEU A 200 -21.27 -6.73 28.18
CA LEU A 200 -21.85 -7.44 27.06
C LEU A 200 -21.48 -6.76 25.75
N ARG A 201 -21.32 -7.55 24.70
CA ARG A 201 -21.00 -7.06 23.35
C ARG A 201 -22.26 -6.90 22.52
N GLN A 202 -22.22 -6.05 21.50
CA GLN A 202 -23.39 -5.80 20.65
C GLN A 202 -23.89 -7.09 19.98
N LYS A 203 -22.98 -7.95 19.53
CA LYS A 203 -23.33 -9.28 18.96
C LYS A 203 -24.10 -10.21 19.91
N ASP A 204 -23.97 -10.00 21.22
CA ASP A 204 -24.63 -10.83 22.22
C ASP A 204 -26.03 -10.30 22.57
N PHE A 205 -26.37 -9.08 22.17
CA PHE A 205 -27.59 -8.39 22.59
C PHE A 205 -28.86 -9.16 22.22
N ASP A 206 -29.03 -9.50 20.94
CA ASP A 206 -30.22 -10.19 20.45
C ASP A 206 -30.36 -11.58 21.06
N LYS A 207 -29.23 -12.31 21.16
CA LYS A 207 -29.17 -13.64 21.79
C LYS A 207 -29.58 -13.58 23.26
N VAL A 208 -29.11 -12.58 24.01
CA VAL A 208 -29.48 -12.36 25.41
C VAL A 208 -30.94 -11.97 25.54
N ASN A 209 -31.44 -11.10 24.66
CA ASN A 209 -32.85 -10.69 24.66
C ASN A 209 -33.80 -11.86 24.38
N GLU A 210 -33.49 -12.67 23.38
CA GLU A 210 -34.22 -13.90 23.06
C GLU A 210 -34.21 -14.87 24.24
N TYR A 211 -33.04 -15.10 24.84
CA TYR A 211 -32.93 -15.93 26.04
C TYR A 211 -33.82 -15.43 27.17
N ILE A 212 -33.81 -14.13 27.47
CA ILE A 212 -34.65 -13.55 28.53
C ILE A 212 -36.14 -13.76 28.23
N ASN A 213 -36.56 -13.59 26.98
CA ASN A 213 -37.96 -13.77 26.58
C ASN A 213 -38.41 -15.23 26.79
N ASN A 214 -37.54 -16.18 26.49
CA ASN A 214 -37.85 -17.61 26.56
C ASN A 214 -37.46 -18.27 27.89
N TRP A 215 -36.81 -17.54 28.79
CA TRP A 215 -36.29 -18.10 30.04
C TRP A 215 -37.40 -18.68 30.92
N GLN A 216 -37.09 -19.83 31.50
CA GLN A 216 -37.84 -20.49 32.57
C GLN A 216 -36.86 -20.84 33.70
N PRO A 217 -37.25 -20.71 34.97
CA PRO A 217 -36.35 -21.06 36.08
C PRO A 217 -36.00 -22.54 36.06
N SER A 218 -34.80 -22.87 36.51
CA SER A 218 -34.42 -24.28 36.68
C SER A 218 -35.33 -24.99 37.68
N THR A 219 -35.50 -26.30 37.49
CA THR A 219 -36.29 -27.15 38.40
C THR A 219 -35.82 -27.01 39.84
N ALA A 220 -34.51 -26.96 40.06
CA ALA A 220 -33.91 -26.74 41.38
C ALA A 220 -34.34 -25.41 42.01
N THR A 221 -34.32 -24.31 41.23
CA THR A 221 -34.78 -23.00 41.70
C THR A 221 -36.26 -23.03 42.09
N ILE A 222 -37.11 -23.70 41.30
CA ILE A 222 -38.54 -23.83 41.62
C ILE A 222 -38.77 -24.66 42.88
N THR A 223 -38.07 -25.78 43.06
CA THR A 223 -38.18 -26.61 44.26
C THR A 223 -37.89 -25.80 45.52
N ILE A 224 -36.77 -25.05 45.53
CA ILE A 224 -36.39 -24.24 46.70
C ILE A 224 -37.40 -23.10 46.93
N ILE A 225 -37.94 -22.49 45.87
CA ILE A 225 -38.98 -21.45 46.00
C ILE A 225 -40.24 -22.01 46.68
N ASN A 226 -40.63 -23.24 46.35
CA ASN A 226 -41.77 -23.91 46.98
C ASN A 226 -41.48 -24.26 48.44
N ASP A 227 -40.31 -24.81 48.75
CA ASP A 227 -39.91 -25.14 50.12
C ASP A 227 -39.93 -23.89 51.03
N LEU A 228 -39.43 -22.76 50.52
CA LEU A 228 -39.44 -21.47 51.22
C LEU A 228 -40.86 -20.91 51.42
N ARG A 229 -41.80 -21.24 50.53
CA ARG A 229 -43.21 -20.85 50.68
C ARG A 229 -43.88 -21.68 51.76
N ASP A 230 -43.62 -22.99 51.78
CA ASP A 230 -44.30 -23.93 52.66
C ASP A 230 -43.72 -23.89 54.10
N SER A 231 -42.55 -23.26 54.28
CA SER A 231 -41.89 -23.01 55.57
C SER A 231 -42.24 -21.67 56.22
N ALA A 232 -43.03 -20.81 55.56
CA ALA A 232 -43.40 -19.45 55.98
C ALA A 232 -44.85 -19.39 56.48
#